data_AF-A0A355SGK9-F1
#
_entry.id   AF-A0A355SGK9-F1
#
_cell.length_a   1.000
_cell.length_b   1.000
_cell.length_c   1.000
_cell.angle_alpha   90.00
_cell.angle_beta   90.00
_cell.angle_gamma   90.00
#
_symmetry.space_group_name_H-M   'P 1'
#
loop_
_entity.id
_entity.type
_entity.pdbx_description
1 polymer ?
#
loop_
_entity_poly.entity_id
_entity_poly.type
_entity_poly.pdbx_seq_one_letter_code
_entity_poly.pdbx_strand_id
1 'polypeptide(L)'
;MKEAAYYEKLENNRVQCKLCPHNCRVEDGSKGACSVRMNMGGKLFTLNYNRIAAIAMDPIEKKPLYHFYPGSKILSVGTVGCNLKCSFCQNFEISQENAQTQFITSEKLVDLAASEKGNIGIAYTYNEPSIW
;
A
#
# COMPACT_ATOMS: atom_id res chain seq x y z
N MET A 1 -8.36 0.83 9.92
CA MET A 1 -7.45 1.83 10.50
C MET A 1 -6.63 1.17 11.61
N LYS A 2 -5.34 1.49 11.72
CA LYS A 2 -4.43 1.00 12.77
C LYS A 2 -3.43 2.10 13.11
N GLU A 3 -2.96 2.20 14.35
CA GLU A 3 -1.86 3.12 14.67
C GLU A 3 -0.60 2.71 13.88
N ALA A 4 0.05 3.67 13.24
CA ALA A 4 1.21 3.44 12.41
C ALA A 4 2.43 3.13 13.27
N ALA A 5 3.27 2.21 12.81
CA ALA A 5 4.58 2.00 13.41
C ALA A 5 5.56 3.07 12.95
N TYR A 6 6.60 3.35 13.74
CA TYR A 6 7.75 4.20 13.36
C TYR A 6 7.41 5.66 13.05
N TYR A 7 7.00 6.40 14.08
CA TYR A 7 6.91 7.85 14.06
C TYR A 7 7.37 8.44 15.39
N GLU A 8 7.78 9.70 15.38
CA GLU A 8 8.10 10.46 16.59
C GLU A 8 7.02 11.51 16.84
N LYS A 9 6.67 11.70 18.11
CA LYS A 9 5.81 12.80 18.53
C LYS A 9 6.63 14.07 18.60
N LEU A 10 6.05 15.16 18.11
CA LEU A 10 6.61 16.50 18.16
C LEU A 10 5.70 17.40 19.01
N GLU A 11 6.13 18.64 19.22
CA GLU A 11 5.32 19.67 19.87
C GLU A 11 4.04 20.00 19.07
N ASN A 12 3.02 20.48 19.77
CA ASN A 12 1.72 20.89 19.22
C ASN A 12 0.98 19.77 18.49
N ASN A 13 0.98 18.56 19.07
CA ASN A 13 0.35 17.36 18.49
C ASN A 13 0.87 16.99 17.10
N ARG A 14 2.01 17.50 16.64
CA ARG A 14 2.59 17.12 15.35
C ARG A 14 3.31 15.79 15.46
N VAL A 15 3.51 15.13 14.33
CA VAL A 15 4.28 13.88 14.26
C VAL A 15 5.27 13.87 13.10
N GLN A 16 6.41 13.24 13.31
CA GLN A 16 7.42 12.97 12.29
C GLN A 16 7.30 11.50 11.87
N CYS A 17 6.70 11.25 10.71
CA CYS A 17 6.62 9.91 10.13
C CYS A 17 8.00 9.46 9.64
N LYS A 18 8.39 8.20 9.89
CA LYS A 18 9.66 7.60 9.44
C LYS A 18 9.46 6.31 8.61
N LEU A 19 8.25 6.07 8.12
CA LEU A 19 7.92 4.86 7.35
C LEU A 19 8.47 4.84 5.92
N CYS A 20 8.81 6.00 5.36
CA CYS A 20 9.42 6.10 4.04
C CYS A 20 10.38 7.31 3.99
N PRO A 21 11.23 7.42 2.95
CA PRO A 21 12.25 8.46 2.86
C PRO A 21 11.74 9.91 2.86
N HIS A 22 10.43 10.12 2.63
CA HIS A 22 9.84 11.47 2.68
C HIS A 22 9.93 12.13 4.06
N ASN A 23 10.01 11.34 5.13
CA ASN A 23 10.07 11.86 6.50
C ASN A 23 9.05 13.00 6.72
N CYS A 24 7.77 12.76 6.46
CA CYS A 24 6.75 13.80 6.57
C CYS A 24 6.60 14.29 8.01
N ARG A 25 6.59 15.61 8.20
CA ARG A 25 6.04 16.26 9.40
C ARG A 25 4.55 16.48 9.17
N VAL A 26 3.73 15.78 9.93
CA VAL A 26 2.28 15.76 9.73
C VAL A 26 1.63 16.55 10.86
N GLU A 27 0.98 17.64 10.48
CA GLU A 27 0.17 18.48 11.38
C GLU A 27 -1.02 17.70 11.94
N ASP A 28 -1.55 18.11 13.09
CA ASP A 28 -2.75 17.48 13.65
C ASP A 28 -3.93 17.58 12.67
N GLY A 29 -4.67 16.49 12.51
CA GLY A 29 -5.75 16.37 11.52
C GLY A 29 -5.31 16.28 10.06
N SER A 30 -4.01 16.30 9.76
CA SER A 30 -3.48 16.27 8.40
C SER A 30 -2.97 14.88 7.98
N LYS A 31 -2.78 14.71 6.66
CA LYS A 31 -2.21 13.50 6.05
C LYS A 31 -0.79 13.75 5.56
N GLY A 32 0.04 12.72 5.57
CA GLY A 32 1.33 12.72 4.90
C GLY A 32 1.20 12.63 3.37
N ALA A 33 2.33 12.69 2.66
CA ALA A 33 2.38 12.71 1.19
C ALA A 33 1.70 11.49 0.52
N CYS A 34 1.60 10.36 1.23
CA CYS A 34 0.94 9.15 0.75
C CYS A 34 -0.59 9.14 0.86
N SER A 35 -1.19 10.17 1.47
CA SER A 35 -2.63 10.31 1.69
C SER A 35 -3.29 9.25 2.60
N VAL A 36 -2.54 8.27 3.10
CA VAL A 36 -3.06 7.19 3.98
C VAL A 36 -2.47 7.16 5.38
N ARG A 37 -1.47 8.00 5.67
CA ARG A 37 -0.93 8.20 7.02
C ARG A 37 -1.46 9.52 7.55
N MET A 38 -2.30 9.48 8.58
CA MET A 38 -2.99 10.65 9.12
C MET A 38 -2.64 10.84 10.59
N ASN A 39 -2.34 12.07 10.99
CA ASN A 39 -2.14 12.40 12.39
C ASN A 39 -3.48 12.75 13.03
N MET A 40 -3.78 12.12 14.17
CA MET A 40 -4.98 12.36 14.97
C MET A 40 -4.57 12.50 16.44
N GLY A 41 -4.51 13.74 16.93
CA GLY A 41 -4.18 14.04 18.33
C GLY A 41 -2.75 13.64 18.72
N GLY A 42 -1.78 13.86 17.84
CA GLY A 42 -0.36 13.50 18.10
C GLY A 42 -0.06 12.02 17.98
N LYS A 43 -0.93 11.25 17.32
CA LYS A 43 -0.72 9.84 16.98
C LYS A 43 -0.92 9.64 15.48
N LEU A 44 0.01 8.94 14.85
CA LEU A 44 -0.06 8.65 13.42
C LEU A 44 -0.86 7.36 13.18
N PHE A 45 -1.82 7.39 12.26
CA PHE A 45 -2.66 6.26 11.90
C PHE A 45 -2.53 5.90 10.42
N THR A 46 -2.50 4.60 10.15
CA THR A 46 -2.66 3.98 8.84
C THR A 46 -4.14 3.79 8.52
N LEU A 47 -4.66 4.59 7.59
CA LEU A 47 -6.08 4.60 7.22
C LEU A 47 -6.49 3.36 6.41
N ASN A 48 -5.61 2.87 5.56
CA ASN A 48 -5.84 1.76 4.63
C ASN A 48 -5.43 0.38 5.17
N TYR A 49 -5.18 0.24 6.48
CA TYR A 49 -4.84 -1.07 7.07
C TYR A 49 -5.93 -2.11 6.74
N ASN A 50 -5.53 -3.26 6.18
CA ASN A 50 -6.42 -4.33 5.69
C ASN A 50 -7.41 -3.87 4.60
N ARG A 51 -7.09 -2.80 3.87
CA ARG A 51 -7.90 -2.27 2.76
C ARG A 51 -7.09 -2.31 1.46
N ILE A 52 -7.60 -3.04 0.48
CA ILE A 52 -7.00 -3.11 -0.86
C ILE A 52 -7.96 -2.50 -1.88
N ALA A 53 -7.42 -1.89 -2.93
CA ALA A 53 -8.17 -1.30 -4.03
C ALA A 53 -8.30 -2.25 -5.23
N ALA A 54 -7.29 -3.11 -5.43
CA ALA A 54 -7.24 -4.02 -6.55
C ALA A 54 -6.59 -5.35 -6.16
N ILE A 55 -7.12 -6.43 -6.74
CA ILE A 55 -6.59 -7.79 -6.64
C ILE A 55 -6.86 -8.52 -7.95
N ALA A 56 -5.85 -9.21 -8.49
CA ALA A 56 -6.00 -10.00 -9.71
C ALA A 56 -4.98 -11.13 -9.75
N MET A 57 -5.33 -12.25 -10.37
CA MET A 57 -4.34 -13.25 -10.77
C MET A 57 -3.76 -12.86 -12.13
N ASP A 58 -2.46 -12.54 -12.14
CA ASP A 58 -1.74 -12.15 -13.35
C ASP A 58 -0.70 -13.21 -13.75
N PRO A 59 -0.36 -13.35 -15.04
CA PRO A 59 0.84 -14.08 -15.44
C PRO A 59 2.10 -13.32 -15.00
N ILE A 60 3.18 -14.04 -14.70
CA ILE A 60 4.44 -13.42 -14.26
C ILE A 60 5.04 -12.50 -15.33
N GLU A 61 4.75 -12.75 -16.60
CA GLU A 61 5.19 -11.97 -17.77
C GLU A 61 4.64 -10.54 -17.79
N LYS A 62 3.60 -10.24 -17.00
CA LYS A 62 3.13 -8.85 -16.81
C LYS A 62 4.11 -8.03 -15.96
N LYS A 63 4.99 -8.68 -15.19
CA LYS A 63 6.04 -8.03 -14.41
C LYS A 63 7.26 -7.81 -15.31
N PRO A 64 8.11 -6.80 -15.04
CA PRO A 64 9.31 -6.53 -15.84
C PRO A 64 10.43 -7.55 -15.56
N LEU A 65 10.12 -8.85 -15.59
CA LEU A 65 10.98 -9.96 -15.19
C LEU A 65 10.87 -11.12 -16.20
N TYR A 66 11.59 -11.02 -17.33
CA TYR A 66 11.41 -11.92 -18.48
C TYR A 66 11.73 -13.41 -18.21
N HIS A 67 12.79 -13.71 -17.46
CA HIS A 67 13.22 -15.09 -17.16
C HIS A 67 12.85 -15.54 -15.73
N PHE A 68 11.89 -14.88 -15.09
CA PHE A 68 11.50 -15.19 -13.73
C PHE A 68 10.23 -16.05 -13.74
N TYR A 69 10.40 -17.35 -13.48
CA TYR A 69 9.32 -18.36 -13.43
C TYR A 69 8.33 -18.38 -14.64
N PRO A 70 8.80 -18.44 -15.90
CA PRO A 70 7.92 -18.35 -17.08
C PRO A 70 6.71 -19.29 -17.03
N GLY A 71 5.54 -18.80 -17.43
CA GLY A 71 4.26 -19.50 -17.43
C GLY A 71 3.57 -19.60 -16.07
N SER A 72 4.20 -19.12 -14.99
CA SER A 72 3.62 -19.11 -13.66
C SER A 72 2.63 -17.96 -13.47
N LYS A 73 1.70 -18.12 -12.54
CA LYS A 73 0.79 -17.04 -12.12
C LYS A 73 1.30 -16.37 -10.84
N ILE A 74 0.90 -15.13 -10.61
CA ILE A 74 1.20 -14.38 -9.39
C ILE A 74 -0.01 -13.54 -8.94
N LEU A 75 -0.38 -13.65 -7.66
CA LEU A 75 -1.47 -12.86 -7.09
C LEU A 75 -1.02 -11.40 -6.95
N SER A 76 -1.59 -10.53 -7.78
CA SER A 76 -1.24 -9.11 -7.83
C SER A 76 -2.21 -8.30 -6.99
N VAL A 77 -1.68 -7.51 -6.06
CA VAL A 77 -2.45 -6.71 -5.10
C VAL A 77 -2.01 -5.25 -5.13
N GLY A 78 -2.89 -4.35 -4.72
CA GLY A 78 -2.55 -2.94 -4.49
C GLY A 78 -3.61 -2.24 -3.67
N THR A 79 -3.19 -1.16 -3.01
CA THR A 79 -4.00 -0.39 -2.07
C THR A 79 -4.31 1.00 -2.61
N VAL A 80 -5.08 1.76 -1.85
CA VAL A 80 -5.14 3.21 -2.01
C VAL A 80 -3.89 3.86 -1.43
N GLY A 81 -3.54 5.03 -1.95
CA GLY A 81 -2.38 5.83 -1.51
C GLY A 81 -1.06 5.40 -2.15
N CYS A 82 -0.13 6.34 -2.24
CA CYS A 82 1.24 6.10 -2.71
C CYS A 82 2.13 7.24 -2.27
N ASN A 83 3.32 6.91 -1.74
CA ASN A 83 4.34 7.90 -1.40
C ASN A 83 5.04 8.47 -2.65
N LEU A 84 4.83 7.91 -3.84
CA LEU A 84 5.35 8.42 -5.11
C LEU A 84 4.27 9.21 -5.88
N LYS A 85 4.72 10.16 -6.71
CA LYS A 85 3.88 11.00 -7.60
C LYS A 85 4.37 10.90 -9.04
N CYS A 86 4.45 9.68 -9.57
CA CYS A 86 4.93 9.45 -10.92
C CYS A 86 3.99 10.12 -11.94
N SER A 87 4.52 10.97 -12.82
CA SER A 87 3.75 11.65 -13.87
C SER A 87 3.17 10.69 -14.91
N PHE A 88 3.71 9.48 -14.99
CA PHE A 88 3.32 8.41 -15.91
C PHE A 88 2.63 7.23 -15.20
N CYS A 89 2.10 7.43 -13.98
CA CYS A 89 1.45 6.36 -13.24
C CYS A 89 0.17 5.90 -13.96
N GLN A 90 0.17 4.68 -14.50
CA GLN A 90 -1.02 4.08 -15.10
C GLN A 90 -2.10 3.71 -14.06
N ASN A 91 -1.72 3.64 -12.79
CA ASN A 91 -2.61 3.29 -11.67
C ASN A 91 -2.97 4.53 -10.82
N PHE A 92 -2.93 5.74 -11.39
CA PHE A 92 -3.12 6.98 -10.61
C PHE A 92 -4.51 7.08 -9.96
N GLU A 93 -5.56 6.59 -10.63
CA GLU A 93 -6.95 6.58 -10.11
C GLU A 93 -7.06 5.82 -8.78
N ILE A 94 -6.24 4.78 -8.59
CA ILE A 94 -6.23 4.01 -7.34
C ILE A 94 -5.17 4.49 -6.35
N SER A 95 -4.00 4.89 -6.83
CA SER A 95 -2.85 5.24 -5.99
C SER A 95 -2.86 6.69 -5.51
N GLN A 96 -3.50 7.59 -6.23
CA GLN A 96 -3.46 9.04 -5.97
C GLN A 96 -4.84 9.66 -5.73
N GLU A 97 -5.91 9.05 -6.23
CA GLU A 97 -7.28 9.52 -6.06
C GLU A 97 -8.07 8.67 -5.04
N ASN A 98 -9.38 8.92 -4.95
CA ASN A 98 -10.27 8.18 -4.05
C ASN A 98 -10.80 6.93 -4.75
N ALA A 99 -10.16 5.79 -4.48
CA ALA A 99 -10.63 4.49 -4.97
C ALA A 99 -11.56 3.79 -3.98
N GLN A 100 -12.45 2.95 -4.50
CA GLN A 100 -13.16 1.98 -3.67
C GLN A 100 -12.17 0.94 -3.13
N THR A 101 -12.45 0.44 -1.92
CA THR A 101 -11.63 -0.60 -1.29
C THR A 101 -12.48 -1.70 -0.70
N GLN A 102 -11.87 -2.87 -0.57
CA GLN A 102 -12.46 -4.02 0.13
C GLN A 102 -11.62 -4.40 1.36
N PHE A 103 -12.24 -5.09 2.32
CA PHE A 103 -11.49 -5.65 3.46
C PHE A 103 -10.75 -6.89 3.01
N ILE A 104 -9.49 -7.01 3.37
CA ILE A 104 -8.79 -8.30 3.37
C ILE A 104 -7.70 -8.25 4.43
N THR A 105 -7.59 -9.29 5.24
CA THR A 105 -6.46 -9.41 6.18
C THR A 105 -5.25 -10.00 5.46
N SER A 106 -4.07 -9.82 6.04
CA SER A 106 -2.85 -10.44 5.52
C SER A 106 -2.97 -11.96 5.47
N GLU A 107 -3.57 -12.59 6.49
CA GLU A 107 -3.81 -14.03 6.54
C GLU A 107 -4.72 -14.48 5.39
N LYS A 108 -5.83 -13.77 5.18
CA LYS A 108 -6.77 -14.11 4.09
C LYS A 108 -6.16 -13.94 2.72
N LEU A 109 -5.30 -12.95 2.53
CA LEU A 109 -4.57 -12.73 1.28
C LEU A 109 -3.55 -13.85 1.02
N VAL A 110 -2.85 -14.30 2.07
CA VAL A 110 -1.93 -15.46 2.01
C VAL A 110 -2.70 -16.74 1.70
N ASP A 111 -3.83 -16.99 2.36
CA ASP A 111 -4.67 -18.17 2.10
C ASP A 111 -5.16 -18.20 0.65
N LEU A 112 -5.61 -17.04 0.14
CA LEU A 112 -6.03 -16.91 -1.26
C LEU A 112 -4.88 -17.25 -2.21
N ALA A 113 -3.70 -16.66 -1.99
CA ALA A 113 -2.51 -16.95 -2.78
C ALA A 113 -2.12 -18.44 -2.74
N ALA A 114 -2.18 -19.08 -1.57
CA ALA A 114 -1.83 -20.48 -1.39
C ALA A 114 -2.84 -21.45 -2.04
N SER A 115 -4.11 -21.04 -2.12
CA SER A 115 -5.17 -21.87 -2.71
C SER A 115 -5.14 -21.94 -4.25
N GLU A 116 -4.45 -21.01 -4.90
CA GLU A 116 -4.41 -20.89 -6.36
C GLU A 116 -3.32 -21.78 -7.00
N LYS A 117 -3.73 -22.78 -7.79
CA LYS A 117 -2.79 -23.69 -8.46
C LYS A 117 -1.92 -22.94 -9.47
N GLY A 118 -0.60 -23.14 -9.37
CA GLY A 118 0.39 -22.49 -10.23
C GLY A 118 0.65 -21.02 -9.88
N ASN A 119 0.09 -20.53 -8.77
CA ASN A 119 0.48 -19.25 -8.19
C ASN A 119 1.81 -19.40 -7.44
N ILE A 120 2.76 -18.50 -7.70
CA ILE A 120 4.09 -18.53 -7.07
C ILE A 120 4.25 -17.53 -5.91
N GLY A 121 3.23 -16.72 -5.62
CA GLY A 121 3.27 -15.81 -4.48
C GLY A 121 2.33 -14.62 -4.61
N ILE A 122 2.73 -13.50 -4.00
CA ILE A 122 1.99 -12.24 -3.97
C ILE A 122 2.90 -11.11 -4.46
N ALA A 123 2.39 -10.25 -5.34
CA ALA A 123 3.09 -9.08 -5.84
C ALA A 123 2.30 -7.79 -5.60
N TYR A 124 2.87 -6.85 -4.86
CA TYR A 124 2.37 -5.47 -4.81
C TYR A 124 2.66 -4.79 -6.15
N THR A 125 1.60 -4.49 -6.89
CA THR A 125 1.71 -4.13 -8.31
C THR A 125 1.18 -2.73 -8.60
N TYR A 126 0.12 -2.32 -7.92
CA TYR A 126 -0.64 -1.15 -8.35
C TYR A 126 -0.26 0.16 -7.65
N ASN A 127 0.51 0.06 -6.55
CA ASN A 127 1.08 1.18 -5.83
C ASN A 127 2.34 0.73 -5.06
N GLU A 128 3.00 1.65 -4.36
CA GLU A 128 4.23 1.36 -3.61
C GLU A 128 3.95 0.41 -2.42
N PRO A 129 4.74 -0.65 -2.21
CA PRO A 129 4.43 -1.72 -1.25
C PRO A 129 4.42 -1.31 0.23
N SER A 130 5.14 -0.26 0.66
CA SER A 130 5.19 0.14 2.07
C SER A 130 3.91 0.80 2.61
N ILE A 131 2.88 0.91 1.77
CA ILE A 131 1.70 1.75 2.00
C ILE A 131 0.60 1.05 2.82
N TRP A 132 0.49 -0.28 2.79
CA TRP A 132 -0.62 -1.03 3.41
C TRP A 132 -0.58 -1.09 4.94
#